data_AF-A0A5D2FWZ9-F1
#
_entry.id   AF-A0A5D2FWZ9-F1
#
_cell.length_a   1.000
_cell.length_b   1.000
_cell.length_c   1.000
_cell.angle_alpha   90.00
_cell.angle_beta   90.00
_cell.angle_gamma   90.00
#
_symmetry.space_group_name_H-M   'P 1'
#
loop_
_entity.id
_entity.type
_entity.pdbx_description
1 polymer ?
#
loop_
_entity_poly.entity_id
_entity_poly.type
_entity_poly.pdbx_seq_one_letter_code
_entity_poly.pdbx_strand_id
1 'polypeptide(L)'
;MQIKLGFQKFNDPLCSLFTQPRRQTSLSAALSFSSSPSPLLRSLSRPASNSNKMYTSMKKIHKDKDVEPTEFEESVAQAFFDLENTNQDLKSDLKDLYINSAVQIDVSGSRKAVVIHVPYRLRKAFRKVHVKLVRELEKKFSGKDVILIATRRILRPPKKGSAVQRPRSRTLTAVHEAMLEDIVLPAEIVGKRTRYRIDGSKIMKVFLDPKERNNTEYKLETFSAVYRKLAGKDVVFEFPVTEA
;
A
#
# COMPACT_ATOMS: atom_id res chain seq x y z
N MET A 1 -16.61 45.89 -40.65
CA MET A 1 -16.99 45.02 -39.51
C MET A 1 -15.84 44.99 -38.51
N GLN A 2 -15.92 45.81 -37.46
CA GLN A 2 -14.95 45.83 -36.35
C GLN A 2 -15.47 44.89 -35.26
N ILE A 3 -14.67 43.89 -34.85
CA ILE A 3 -14.98 43.01 -33.73
C ILE A 3 -14.10 43.43 -32.55
N LYS A 4 -14.77 43.91 -31.50
CA LYS A 4 -14.23 44.49 -30.27
C LYS A 4 -14.02 43.34 -29.27
N LEU A 5 -12.77 42.91 -29.07
CA LEU A 5 -12.41 41.94 -28.03
C LEU A 5 -12.19 42.68 -26.71
N GLY A 6 -13.14 42.52 -25.79
CA GLY A 6 -13.06 43.01 -24.42
C GLY A 6 -12.20 42.10 -23.55
N PHE A 7 -11.03 42.61 -23.15
CA PHE A 7 -10.17 42.04 -22.10
C PHE A 7 -10.72 42.46 -20.74
N GLN A 8 -11.17 41.50 -19.92
CA GLN A 8 -11.64 41.77 -18.56
C GLN A 8 -10.57 41.33 -17.55
N LYS A 9 -10.07 42.31 -16.81
CA LYS A 9 -8.99 42.22 -15.81
C LYS A 9 -9.48 41.45 -14.57
N PHE A 10 -8.75 40.43 -14.15
CA PHE A 10 -8.84 39.85 -12.81
C PHE A 10 -7.84 40.57 -11.90
N ASN A 11 -8.36 41.24 -10.87
CA ASN A 11 -7.61 41.84 -9.78
C ASN A 11 -7.45 40.79 -8.67
N ASP A 12 -6.20 40.47 -8.32
CA ASP A 12 -5.85 39.88 -7.02
C ASP A 12 -4.44 40.37 -6.63
N PRO A 13 -4.29 41.13 -5.53
CA PRO A 13 -3.00 41.27 -4.88
C PRO A 13 -3.13 41.00 -3.38
N LEU A 14 -2.80 39.78 -2.94
CA LEU A 14 -2.44 39.52 -1.55
C LEU A 14 -1.14 38.73 -1.51
N CYS A 15 -0.04 39.48 -1.54
CA CYS A 15 1.30 39.00 -1.20
C CYS A 15 2.03 40.12 -0.46
N SER A 16 2.13 40.00 0.87
CA SER A 16 3.12 40.68 1.71
C SER A 16 3.17 39.91 3.03
N LEU A 17 4.30 39.24 3.32
CA LEU A 17 5.38 39.73 4.18
C LEU A 17 4.89 39.96 5.62
N PHE A 18 5.52 39.27 6.59
CA PHE A 18 5.96 39.76 7.91
C PHE A 18 6.39 38.54 8.76
N THR A 19 7.68 38.18 8.79
CA THR A 19 8.66 38.48 9.87
C THR A 19 8.24 38.06 11.29
N GLN A 20 8.93 37.04 11.82
CA GLN A 20 9.08 36.78 13.26
C GLN A 20 9.85 37.93 13.93
N PRO A 21 9.69 38.11 15.25
CA PRO A 21 10.89 38.03 16.09
C PRO A 21 10.73 37.34 17.46
N ARG A 22 11.86 36.78 17.90
CA ARG A 22 12.22 36.41 19.28
C ARG A 22 12.33 37.66 20.20
N ARG A 23 12.02 37.49 21.49
CA ARG A 23 12.68 38.09 22.69
C ARG A 23 12.02 37.48 23.94
N GLN A 24 12.69 36.63 24.74
CA GLN A 24 13.61 36.89 25.87
C GLN A 24 13.02 37.66 27.09
N THR A 25 12.96 36.91 28.20
CA THR A 25 13.33 37.20 29.62
C THR A 25 12.63 38.27 30.46
N SER A 26 12.09 37.83 31.61
CA SER A 26 12.39 38.29 32.99
C SER A 26 11.56 37.43 33.97
N LEU A 27 12.13 36.53 34.79
CA LEU A 27 12.76 36.70 36.11
C LEU A 27 11.89 37.33 37.22
N SER A 28 12.06 36.76 38.42
CA SER A 28 11.55 37.12 39.77
C SER A 28 10.10 36.67 40.08
N ALA A 29 9.73 36.14 41.25
CA ALA A 29 10.42 36.00 42.54
C ALA A 29 9.80 34.89 43.43
N ALA A 30 10.64 34.32 44.29
CA ALA A 30 10.46 34.06 45.73
C ALA A 30 9.38 33.04 46.23
N LEU A 31 9.83 31.95 46.90
CA LEU A 31 9.80 31.71 48.37
C LEU A 31 8.39 31.32 48.88
N SER A 32 8.12 30.29 49.68
CA SER A 32 8.92 29.38 50.54
C SER A 32 7.95 28.46 51.33
N PHE A 33 8.50 27.45 52.03
CA PHE A 33 7.87 26.62 53.09
C PHE A 33 6.74 25.66 52.66
N SER A 34 6.51 24.46 53.21
CA SER A 34 7.24 23.49 54.04
C SER A 34 6.31 22.27 54.22
N SER A 35 6.87 21.12 54.62
CA SER A 35 6.24 20.01 55.38
C SER A 35 5.13 19.15 54.74
N SER A 36 5.48 17.90 54.43
CA SER A 36 4.66 16.67 54.45
C SER A 36 4.09 16.37 55.87
N PRO A 37 2.98 15.61 56.07
CA PRO A 37 2.93 14.16 55.80
C PRO A 37 1.56 13.57 55.32
N SER A 38 1.63 12.35 54.78
CA SER A 38 0.56 11.42 54.35
C SER A 38 -0.36 10.93 55.51
N PRO A 39 -1.28 9.93 55.34
CA PRO A 39 -2.05 9.41 54.18
C PRO A 39 -3.58 9.31 54.51
N LEU A 40 -4.45 8.83 53.60
CA LEU A 40 -5.55 7.89 53.91
C LEU A 40 -6.36 7.49 52.64
N LEU A 41 -6.67 6.20 52.62
CA LEU A 41 -7.53 5.41 51.72
C LEU A 41 -8.56 6.16 50.85
N ARG A 42 -8.56 5.85 49.55
CA ARG A 42 -9.79 5.44 48.87
C ARG A 42 -9.51 4.45 47.75
N SER A 43 -9.84 3.20 48.00
CA SER A 43 -9.98 2.15 47.01
C SER A 43 -11.04 2.54 45.97
N LEU A 44 -10.63 2.82 44.75
CA LEU A 44 -11.49 2.77 43.58
C LEU A 44 -11.02 1.59 42.73
N SER A 45 -11.71 0.47 42.90
CA SER A 45 -11.72 -0.66 42.00
C SER A 45 -12.05 -0.16 40.59
N ARG A 46 -11.02 -0.05 39.74
CA ARG A 46 -11.23 -0.01 38.29
C ARG A 46 -11.89 -1.33 37.89
N PRO A 47 -13.02 -1.33 37.16
CA PRO A 47 -13.43 -2.54 36.48
C PRO A 47 -12.34 -2.83 35.45
N ALA A 48 -11.62 -3.93 35.65
CA ALA A 48 -10.83 -4.55 34.61
C ALA A 48 -11.81 -4.96 33.50
N SER A 49 -12.01 -4.07 32.53
CA SER A 49 -12.52 -4.49 31.23
C SER A 49 -11.44 -5.36 30.62
N ASN A 50 -11.62 -6.66 30.82
CA ASN A 50 -10.93 -7.73 30.12
C ASN A 50 -11.17 -7.53 28.62
N SER A 51 -10.33 -6.72 28.00
CA SER A 51 -9.99 -6.89 26.59
C SER A 51 -8.57 -7.41 26.57
N ASN A 52 -8.44 -8.74 26.68
CA ASN A 52 -7.30 -9.43 26.11
C ASN A 52 -7.39 -9.24 24.59
N LYS A 53 -7.10 -8.02 24.10
CA LYS A 53 -6.73 -7.81 22.70
C LYS A 53 -5.48 -8.65 22.50
N MET A 54 -5.60 -9.74 21.74
CA MET A 54 -4.48 -10.64 21.46
C MET A 54 -3.34 -9.86 20.81
N TYR A 55 -2.30 -9.55 21.60
CA TYR A 55 -1.09 -8.84 21.17
C TYR A 55 -0.25 -9.62 20.14
N THR A 56 -0.64 -10.83 19.77
CA THR A 56 0.09 -11.67 18.80
C THR A 56 -0.25 -11.31 17.35
N SER A 57 -1.50 -10.94 17.06
CA SER A 57 -1.93 -10.57 15.69
C SER A 57 -1.33 -9.23 15.25
N MET A 58 -1.16 -8.28 16.19
CA MET A 58 -0.57 -6.96 15.94
C MET A 58 0.91 -7.00 15.54
N LYS A 59 1.67 -8.03 15.95
CA LYS A 59 3.09 -8.15 15.58
C LYS A 59 3.31 -8.31 14.07
N LYS A 60 2.29 -8.69 13.31
CA LYS A 60 2.40 -8.85 11.85
C LYS A 60 2.11 -7.59 11.06
N ILE A 61 1.61 -6.53 11.69
CA ILE A 61 1.40 -5.24 11.02
C ILE A 61 2.52 -4.31 11.48
N HIS A 62 3.40 -3.93 10.56
CA HIS A 62 4.37 -2.87 10.80
C HIS A 62 4.13 -1.76 9.78
N LYS A 63 3.52 -0.67 10.24
CA LYS A 63 3.35 0.53 9.42
C LYS A 63 4.58 1.41 9.56
N ASP A 64 5.02 1.99 8.44
CA ASP A 64 6.14 2.95 8.39
C ASP A 64 5.84 4.29 9.13
N LYS A 65 4.67 4.46 9.77
CA LYS A 65 4.18 5.75 10.29
C LYS A 65 3.38 5.71 11.61
N ASP A 66 3.39 4.61 12.36
CA ASP A 66 2.66 4.48 13.63
C ASP A 66 1.17 4.90 13.59
N VAL A 67 0.56 4.81 12.40
CA VAL A 67 -0.87 5.11 12.20
C VAL A 67 -1.68 3.90 12.66
N GLU A 68 -2.77 4.12 13.39
CA GLU A 68 -3.63 3.05 13.88
C GLU A 68 -4.07 2.10 12.74
N PRO A 69 -4.06 0.78 12.98
CA PRO A 69 -4.53 -0.20 12.02
C PRO A 69 -6.00 0.03 11.69
N THR A 70 -6.35 -0.07 10.42
CA THR A 70 -7.74 -0.06 9.97
C THR A 70 -8.38 -1.42 10.26
N GLU A 71 -9.69 -1.46 10.49
CA GLU A 71 -10.44 -2.69 10.79
C GLU A 71 -10.18 -3.81 9.76
N PHE A 72 -10.01 -3.44 8.49
CA PHE A 72 -9.66 -4.37 7.42
C PHE A 72 -8.26 -4.97 7.61
N GLU A 73 -7.26 -4.18 8.02
CA GLU A 73 -5.91 -4.68 8.28
C GLU A 73 -5.90 -5.62 9.48
N GLU A 74 -6.69 -5.35 10.52
CA GLU A 74 -6.85 -6.25 11.67
C GLU A 74 -7.42 -7.60 11.24
N SER A 75 -8.43 -7.60 10.36
CA SER A 75 -9.02 -8.85 9.83
C SER A 75 -8.02 -9.67 9.00
N VAL A 76 -7.16 -9.00 8.22
CA VAL A 76 -6.10 -9.65 7.44
C VAL A 76 -5.02 -10.21 8.37
N ALA A 77 -4.61 -9.45 9.39
CA ALA A 77 -3.63 -9.92 10.36
C ALA A 77 -4.12 -11.12 11.17
N GLN A 78 -5.41 -11.13 11.55
CA GLN A 78 -6.03 -12.28 12.19
C GLN A 78 -6.01 -13.50 11.26
N ALA A 79 -6.36 -13.34 9.98
CA ALA A 79 -6.27 -14.42 9.01
C ALA A 79 -4.84 -14.98 8.92
N PHE A 80 -3.81 -14.12 8.85
CA PHE A 80 -2.42 -14.58 8.86
C PHE A 80 -2.04 -15.34 10.14
N PHE A 81 -2.56 -14.95 11.30
CA PHE A 81 -2.30 -15.64 12.56
C PHE A 81 -2.96 -17.03 12.58
N ASP A 82 -4.19 -17.15 12.08
CA ASP A 82 -4.88 -18.43 11.99
C ASP A 82 -4.14 -19.40 11.05
N LEU A 83 -3.55 -18.91 9.95
CA LEU A 83 -2.79 -19.72 9.01
C LEU A 83 -1.50 -20.30 9.64
N GLU A 84 -0.82 -19.54 10.50
CA GLU A 84 0.34 -20.05 11.24
C GLU A 84 0.01 -21.20 12.20
N ASN A 85 -1.21 -21.19 12.74
CA ASN A 85 -1.65 -22.21 13.68
C ASN A 85 -2.20 -23.45 12.95
N THR A 86 -2.76 -23.26 11.75
CA THR A 86 -3.40 -24.34 10.99
C THR A 86 -2.36 -25.22 10.26
N ASN A 87 -1.32 -24.62 9.68
CA ASN A 87 -0.37 -25.34 8.82
C ASN A 87 1.06 -25.30 9.38
N GLN A 88 1.57 -26.46 9.80
CA GLN A 88 2.90 -26.56 10.40
C GLN A 88 4.04 -26.22 9.42
N ASP A 89 3.87 -26.52 8.13
CA ASP A 89 4.91 -26.26 7.11
C ASP A 89 5.09 -24.76 6.84
N LEU A 90 3.99 -24.01 6.76
CA LEU A 90 4.00 -22.57 6.50
C LEU A 90 4.39 -21.75 7.72
N LYS A 91 4.36 -22.36 8.90
CA LYS A 91 4.67 -21.70 10.17
C LYS A 91 6.10 -21.18 10.21
N SER A 92 7.06 -21.91 9.62
CA SER A 92 8.46 -21.49 9.60
C SER A 92 8.66 -20.23 8.76
N ASP A 93 8.08 -20.20 7.56
CA ASP A 93 8.16 -19.06 6.64
C ASP A 93 7.33 -17.86 7.11
N LEU A 94 6.16 -18.07 7.72
CA LEU A 94 5.24 -17.00 8.12
C LEU A 94 5.65 -16.24 9.38
N LYS A 95 6.38 -16.87 10.31
CA LYS A 95 6.78 -16.26 11.59
C LYS A 95 7.54 -14.95 11.43
N ASP A 96 8.41 -14.88 10.43
CA ASP A 96 9.25 -13.71 10.15
C ASP A 96 8.60 -12.74 9.16
N LEU A 97 7.45 -13.13 8.59
CA LEU A 97 6.75 -12.34 7.60
C LEU A 97 5.75 -11.39 8.27
N TYR A 98 5.85 -10.12 7.88
CA TYR A 98 4.92 -9.08 8.27
C TYR A 98 4.43 -8.30 7.05
N ILE A 99 3.30 -7.63 7.21
CA ILE A 99 2.64 -6.81 6.20
C ILE A 99 2.67 -5.34 6.62
N ASN A 100 2.70 -4.45 5.63
CA ASN A 100 2.66 -3.01 5.87
C ASN A 100 1.23 -2.50 5.95
N SER A 101 0.42 -2.85 4.97
CA SER A 101 -0.99 -2.46 4.88
C SER A 101 -1.78 -3.43 4.01
N ALA A 102 -3.10 -3.34 4.10
CA ALA A 102 -4.01 -4.06 3.23
C ALA A 102 -5.08 -3.09 2.72
N VAL A 103 -5.39 -3.16 1.43
CA VAL A 103 -6.33 -2.26 0.76
C VAL A 103 -7.36 -3.11 0.02
N GLN A 104 -8.64 -2.80 0.22
CA GLN A 104 -9.71 -3.40 -0.56
C GLN A 104 -9.96 -2.56 -1.82
N ILE A 105 -10.08 -3.22 -2.97
CA ILE A 105 -10.35 -2.59 -4.26
C ILE A 105 -11.59 -3.25 -4.86
N ASP A 106 -12.57 -2.45 -5.24
CA ASP A 106 -13.74 -2.97 -5.96
C ASP A 106 -13.39 -3.20 -7.43
N VAL A 107 -13.70 -4.40 -7.92
CA VAL A 107 -13.54 -4.81 -9.33
C VAL A 107 -14.92 -4.76 -10.00
N SER A 108 -14.94 -4.59 -11.32
CA SER A 108 -16.17 -4.67 -12.10
C SER A 108 -16.84 -6.04 -11.93
N GLY A 109 -18.16 -6.05 -11.75
CA GLY A 109 -18.95 -7.29 -11.62
C GLY A 109 -18.96 -7.88 -10.22
N SER A 110 -19.32 -7.08 -9.20
CA SER A 110 -19.53 -7.44 -7.77
C SER A 110 -18.38 -8.13 -7.02
N ARG A 111 -17.28 -8.46 -7.69
CA ARG A 111 -16.05 -9.01 -7.10
C ARG A 111 -15.22 -7.92 -6.44
N LYS A 112 -14.61 -8.23 -5.30
CA LYS A 112 -13.70 -7.32 -4.60
C LYS A 112 -12.31 -7.95 -4.54
N ALA A 113 -11.27 -7.17 -4.80
CA ALA A 113 -9.89 -7.59 -4.64
C ALA A 113 -9.35 -7.13 -3.28
N VAL A 114 -8.55 -7.96 -2.63
CA VAL A 114 -7.75 -7.58 -1.46
C VAL A 114 -6.30 -7.48 -1.90
N VAL A 115 -5.74 -6.27 -1.81
CA VAL A 115 -4.35 -5.99 -2.11
C VAL A 115 -3.58 -5.89 -0.81
N ILE A 116 -2.62 -6.79 -0.61
CA ILE A 116 -1.78 -6.80 0.58
C ILE A 116 -0.42 -6.22 0.22
N HIS A 117 -0.05 -5.15 0.92
CA HIS A 117 1.21 -4.48 0.77
C HIS A 117 2.28 -5.12 1.64
N VAL A 118 3.25 -5.73 0.98
CA VAL A 118 4.35 -6.46 1.57
C VAL A 118 5.62 -5.60 1.59
N PRO A 119 6.44 -5.62 2.66
CA PRO A 119 7.74 -4.95 2.67
C PRO A 119 8.65 -5.45 1.54
N TYR A 120 9.31 -4.54 0.82
CA TYR A 120 10.22 -4.90 -0.28
C TYR A 120 11.35 -5.86 0.15
N ARG A 121 11.81 -5.77 1.40
CA ARG A 121 12.85 -6.65 1.96
C ARG A 121 12.43 -8.12 1.95
N LEU A 122 11.16 -8.40 2.20
CA LEU A 122 10.59 -9.74 2.35
C LEU A 122 9.98 -10.30 1.07
N ARG A 123 10.00 -9.54 -0.03
CA ARG A 123 9.42 -9.95 -1.33
C ARG A 123 9.86 -11.36 -1.78
N LYS A 124 11.14 -11.71 -1.58
CA LYS A 124 11.67 -13.02 -1.98
C LYS A 124 11.06 -14.17 -1.18
N ALA A 125 10.83 -13.97 0.12
CA ALA A 125 10.19 -14.98 0.97
C ALA A 125 8.74 -15.18 0.54
N PHE A 126 7.98 -14.08 0.38
CA PHE A 126 6.61 -14.13 -0.10
C PHE A 126 6.46 -14.80 -1.47
N ARG A 127 7.42 -14.61 -2.40
CA ARG A 127 7.40 -15.30 -3.70
C ARG A 127 7.49 -16.83 -3.59
N LYS A 128 8.22 -17.37 -2.60
CA LYS A 128 8.32 -18.83 -2.39
C LYS A 128 7.00 -19.43 -1.90
N VAL A 129 6.32 -18.74 -0.99
CA VAL A 129 5.09 -19.22 -0.35
C VAL A 129 3.81 -18.74 -1.04
N HIS A 130 3.92 -17.86 -2.04
CA HIS A 130 2.82 -17.15 -2.69
C HIS A 130 1.64 -18.06 -3.07
N VAL A 131 1.92 -19.14 -3.80
CA VAL A 131 0.88 -20.05 -4.31
C VAL A 131 0.07 -20.68 -3.18
N LYS A 132 0.71 -21.03 -2.06
CA LYS A 132 0.05 -21.63 -0.90
C LYS A 132 -0.72 -20.57 -0.12
N LEU A 133 -0.10 -19.42 0.14
CA LEU A 133 -0.72 -18.32 0.90
C LEU A 133 -1.97 -17.77 0.22
N VAL A 134 -1.92 -17.54 -1.10
CA VAL A 134 -3.08 -17.00 -1.83
C VAL A 134 -4.25 -17.97 -1.77
N ARG A 135 -4.02 -19.28 -1.96
CA ARG A 135 -5.07 -20.30 -1.87
C ARG A 135 -5.72 -20.37 -0.49
N GLU A 136 -4.94 -20.18 0.57
CA GLU A 136 -5.45 -20.20 1.94
C GLU A 136 -6.22 -18.92 2.30
N LEU A 137 -5.71 -17.76 1.87
CA LEU A 137 -6.38 -16.49 2.07
C LEU A 137 -7.68 -16.41 1.25
N GLU A 138 -7.73 -16.97 0.05
CA GLU A 138 -8.96 -17.05 -0.75
C GLU A 138 -10.05 -17.90 -0.10
N LYS A 139 -9.67 -18.97 0.63
CA LYS A 139 -10.64 -19.75 1.42
C LYS A 139 -11.26 -18.92 2.55
N LYS A 140 -10.47 -18.05 3.19
CA LYS A 140 -10.93 -17.17 4.29
C LYS A 140 -11.73 -15.99 3.75
N PHE A 141 -11.34 -15.46 2.60
CA PHE A 141 -12.00 -14.36 1.91
C PHE A 141 -12.75 -14.86 0.68
N SER A 142 -13.79 -15.66 0.91
CA SER A 142 -14.65 -16.17 -0.17
C SER A 142 -15.20 -15.04 -1.03
N GLY A 143 -15.09 -15.18 -2.35
CA GLY A 143 -15.58 -14.17 -3.30
C GLY A 143 -14.66 -12.94 -3.43
N LYS A 144 -13.48 -12.95 -2.81
CA LYS A 144 -12.47 -11.91 -2.99
C LYS A 144 -11.16 -12.50 -3.54
N ASP A 145 -10.62 -11.87 -4.56
CA ASP A 145 -9.31 -12.23 -5.09
C ASP A 145 -8.21 -11.57 -4.26
N VAL A 146 -7.18 -12.33 -3.87
CA VAL A 146 -6.07 -11.81 -3.06
C VAL A 146 -4.83 -11.63 -3.92
N ILE A 147 -4.23 -10.44 -3.85
CA ILE A 147 -3.02 -10.08 -4.59
C ILE A 147 -1.98 -9.49 -3.63
N LEU A 148 -0.73 -9.95 -3.75
CA LEU A 148 0.39 -9.45 -2.96
C LEU A 148 1.20 -8.45 -3.77
N ILE A 149 1.47 -7.27 -3.21
CA ILE A 149 2.27 -6.23 -3.88
C ILE A 149 3.36 -5.74 -2.95
N ALA A 150 4.60 -5.66 -3.44
CA ALA A 150 5.68 -5.09 -2.66
C ALA A 150 5.54 -3.56 -2.57
N THR A 151 5.67 -2.98 -1.37
CA THR A 151 5.73 -1.54 -1.16
C THR A 151 7.03 -0.98 -1.72
N ARG A 152 6.95 -0.26 -2.84
CA ARG A 152 8.10 0.36 -3.51
C ARG A 152 8.01 1.87 -3.36
N ARG A 153 9.12 2.50 -2.96
CA ARG A 153 9.19 3.97 -2.81
C ARG A 153 9.56 4.63 -4.14
N ILE A 154 8.69 5.50 -4.65
CA ILE A 154 8.94 6.28 -5.86
C ILE A 154 9.60 7.61 -5.46
N LEU A 155 10.77 7.90 -6.04
CA LEU A 155 11.44 9.19 -5.88
C LEU A 155 11.15 10.09 -7.08
N ARG A 156 10.82 11.34 -6.79
CA ARG A 156 10.63 12.36 -7.81
C ARG A 156 11.95 12.58 -8.57
N PRO A 157 11.91 12.88 -9.88
CA PRO A 157 13.09 13.30 -10.62
C PRO A 157 13.78 14.47 -9.89
N PRO A 158 15.12 14.45 -9.72
CA PRO A 158 15.85 15.57 -9.15
C PRO A 158 15.64 16.84 -10.00
N LYS A 159 15.58 18.00 -9.36
CA LYS A 159 15.53 19.29 -10.07
C LYS A 159 16.88 19.55 -10.76
N LYS A 160 16.84 20.22 -11.92
CA LYS A 160 18.06 20.63 -12.65
C LYS A 160 19.00 21.37 -11.69
N GLY A 161 20.26 20.94 -11.59
CA GLY A 161 21.27 21.54 -10.70
C GLY A 161 21.44 20.88 -9.33
N SER A 162 20.68 19.83 -8.99
CA SER A 162 20.92 19.07 -7.76
C SER A 162 21.97 17.97 -7.98
N ALA A 163 22.94 17.87 -7.06
CA ALA A 163 23.98 16.84 -7.08
C ALA A 163 23.46 15.43 -6.68
N VAL A 164 22.24 15.35 -6.11
CA VAL A 164 21.66 14.10 -5.63
C VAL A 164 21.10 13.29 -6.78
N GLN A 165 21.84 12.26 -7.20
CA GLN A 165 21.38 11.31 -8.21
C GLN A 165 20.38 10.32 -7.62
N ARG A 166 19.21 10.18 -8.28
CA ARG A 166 18.22 9.17 -7.87
C ARG A 166 18.65 7.77 -8.34
N PRO A 167 18.48 6.72 -7.51
CA PRO A 167 18.68 5.35 -7.94
C PRO A 167 17.64 4.94 -8.98
N ARG A 168 18.05 4.19 -10.02
CA ARG A 168 17.17 3.75 -11.12
C ARG A 168 15.98 2.92 -10.64
N SER A 169 16.19 2.12 -9.60
CA SER A 169 15.16 1.26 -8.98
C SER A 169 14.00 2.03 -8.35
N ARG A 170 14.18 3.33 -8.04
CA ARG A 170 13.15 4.20 -7.45
C ARG A 170 12.54 5.17 -8.44
N THR A 171 12.69 4.91 -9.74
CA THR A 171 12.02 5.67 -10.79
C THR A 171 10.59 5.20 -10.99
N LEU A 172 9.69 6.09 -11.44
CA LEU A 172 8.29 5.74 -11.70
C LEU A 172 8.17 4.58 -12.69
N THR A 173 8.96 4.60 -13.78
CA THR A 173 8.91 3.55 -14.81
C THR A 173 9.33 2.19 -14.26
N ALA A 174 10.48 2.11 -13.59
CA ALA A 174 10.98 0.86 -13.02
C ALA A 174 10.05 0.30 -11.93
N VAL A 175 9.46 1.17 -11.10
CA VAL A 175 8.50 0.74 -10.07
C VAL A 175 7.23 0.18 -10.72
N HIS A 176 6.70 0.82 -11.77
CA HIS A 176 5.49 0.34 -12.44
C HIS A 176 5.71 -1.02 -13.13
N GLU A 177 6.87 -1.24 -13.74
CA GLU A 177 7.23 -2.54 -14.33
C GLU A 177 7.33 -3.63 -13.27
N ALA A 178 8.04 -3.33 -12.18
CA ALA A 178 8.20 -4.29 -11.11
C ALA A 178 6.92 -4.51 -10.28
N MET A 179 5.94 -3.61 -10.36
CA MET A 179 4.59 -3.81 -9.80
C MET A 179 3.74 -4.71 -10.69
N LEU A 180 3.86 -4.62 -12.02
CA LEU A 180 3.20 -5.56 -12.93
C LEU A 180 3.63 -6.98 -12.61
N GLU A 181 4.93 -7.23 -12.50
CA GLU A 181 5.46 -8.55 -12.12
C GLU A 181 4.88 -9.10 -10.82
N ASP A 182 4.71 -8.26 -9.80
CA ASP A 182 4.19 -8.71 -8.51
C ASP A 182 2.69 -9.05 -8.59
N ILE A 183 1.91 -8.34 -9.43
CA ILE A 183 0.47 -8.58 -9.61
C ILE A 183 0.19 -9.91 -10.31
N VAL A 184 0.97 -10.27 -11.33
CA VAL A 184 0.64 -11.45 -12.16
C VAL A 184 1.16 -12.78 -11.58
N LEU A 185 1.93 -12.76 -10.49
CA LEU A 185 2.44 -13.97 -9.86
C LEU A 185 1.26 -14.93 -9.52
N PRO A 186 1.27 -16.22 -9.90
CA PRO A 186 2.43 -17.04 -10.31
C PRO A 186 2.91 -16.87 -11.76
N ALA A 187 2.10 -16.32 -12.66
CA ALA A 187 2.42 -16.30 -14.08
C ALA A 187 3.50 -15.28 -14.41
N GLU A 188 4.39 -15.68 -15.32
CA GLU A 188 5.45 -14.82 -15.82
C GLU A 188 5.00 -14.04 -17.06
N ILE A 189 5.50 -12.81 -17.18
CA ILE A 189 5.22 -11.95 -18.32
C ILE A 189 6.20 -12.31 -19.45
N VAL A 190 5.68 -12.82 -20.56
CA VAL A 190 6.45 -13.17 -21.76
C VAL A 190 6.75 -11.94 -22.60
N GLY A 191 5.81 -11.00 -22.66
CA GLY A 191 5.94 -9.84 -23.52
C GLY A 191 5.03 -8.69 -23.14
N LYS A 192 5.37 -7.50 -23.65
CA LYS A 192 4.63 -6.27 -23.38
C LYS A 192 4.62 -5.40 -24.62
N ARG A 193 3.43 -4.98 -25.05
CA ARG A 193 3.23 -4.06 -26.17
C ARG A 193 2.39 -2.88 -25.70
N THR A 194 2.77 -1.66 -26.08
CA THR A 194 1.95 -0.48 -25.81
C THR A 194 1.33 -0.02 -27.11
N ARG A 195 0.00 -0.06 -27.19
CA ARG A 195 -0.75 0.45 -28.34
C ARG A 195 -1.13 1.91 -28.07
N TYR A 196 -0.82 2.76 -29.04
CA TYR A 196 -1.26 4.16 -29.05
C TYR A 196 -2.51 4.25 -29.93
N ARG A 197 -3.62 4.77 -29.37
CA ARG A 197 -4.81 5.09 -30.16
C ARG A 197 -4.63 6.46 -30.82
N ILE A 198 -5.45 6.75 -31.83
CA ILE A 198 -5.50 8.04 -32.52
C ILE A 198 -5.86 9.16 -31.53
N ASP A 199 -6.68 8.85 -30.52
CA ASP A 199 -7.06 9.76 -29.43
C ASP A 199 -5.92 10.08 -28.45
N GLY A 200 -4.73 9.51 -28.63
CA GLY A 200 -3.58 9.65 -27.74
C GLY A 200 -3.63 8.75 -26.49
N SER A 201 -4.74 8.03 -26.26
CA SER A 201 -4.84 7.05 -25.18
C SER A 201 -3.88 5.87 -25.40
N LYS A 202 -3.30 5.37 -24.31
CA LYS A 202 -2.31 4.28 -24.33
C LYS A 202 -2.91 3.05 -23.66
N ILE A 203 -2.93 1.93 -24.37
CA ILE A 203 -3.29 0.63 -23.80
C ILE A 203 -2.03 -0.22 -23.73
N MET A 204 -1.74 -0.76 -22.56
CA MET A 204 -0.66 -1.71 -22.38
C MET A 204 -1.21 -3.13 -22.53
N LYS A 205 -0.83 -3.82 -23.59
CA LYS A 205 -1.09 -5.25 -23.77
C LYS A 205 0.06 -6.05 -23.17
N VAL A 206 -0.24 -6.88 -22.17
CA VAL A 206 0.74 -7.71 -21.48
C VAL A 206 0.44 -9.17 -21.80
N PHE A 207 1.43 -9.86 -22.33
CA PHE A 207 1.35 -11.27 -22.69
C PHE A 207 1.87 -12.13 -21.55
N LEU A 208 1.03 -13.05 -21.07
CA LEU A 208 1.36 -14.00 -20.01
C LEU A 208 1.77 -15.35 -20.59
N ASP A 209 2.53 -16.14 -19.83
CA ASP A 209 2.89 -17.50 -20.24
C ASP A 209 1.62 -18.38 -20.34
N PRO A 210 1.35 -19.05 -21.48
CA PRO A 210 0.20 -19.93 -21.63
C PRO A 210 0.22 -21.15 -20.69
N LYS A 211 1.38 -21.54 -20.12
CA LYS A 211 1.48 -22.68 -19.21
C LYS A 211 0.63 -22.55 -17.95
N GLU A 212 0.44 -21.32 -17.48
CA GLU A 212 -0.29 -21.02 -16.24
C GLU A 212 -1.71 -20.49 -16.48
N ARG A 213 -2.23 -20.66 -17.70
CA ARG A 213 -3.55 -20.16 -18.11
C ARG A 213 -4.66 -20.61 -17.17
N ASN A 214 -4.71 -21.90 -16.85
CA ASN A 214 -5.76 -22.49 -16.01
C ASN A 214 -5.86 -21.85 -14.61
N ASN A 215 -4.74 -21.35 -14.08
CA ASN A 215 -4.68 -20.77 -12.72
C ASN A 215 -4.88 -19.25 -12.70
N THR A 216 -4.74 -18.56 -13.84
CA THR A 216 -4.70 -17.08 -13.88
C THR A 216 -5.86 -16.47 -14.66
N GLU A 217 -6.52 -17.25 -15.53
CA GLU A 217 -7.60 -16.77 -16.41
C GLU A 217 -8.76 -16.14 -15.63
N TYR A 218 -9.12 -16.68 -14.46
CA TYR A 218 -10.22 -16.14 -13.65
C TYR A 218 -9.91 -14.78 -12.97
N LYS A 219 -8.63 -14.37 -12.91
CA LYS A 219 -8.15 -13.15 -12.23
C LYS A 219 -7.78 -11.99 -13.16
N LEU A 220 -7.83 -12.18 -14.48
CA LEU A 220 -7.33 -11.18 -15.44
C LEU A 220 -8.00 -9.82 -15.29
N GLU A 221 -9.32 -9.81 -15.07
CA GLU A 221 -10.08 -8.58 -14.83
C GLU A 221 -9.63 -7.88 -13.55
N THR A 222 -9.42 -8.64 -12.47
CA THR A 222 -8.93 -8.16 -11.17
C THR A 222 -7.55 -7.52 -11.30
N PHE A 223 -6.62 -8.15 -12.04
CA PHE A 223 -5.29 -7.60 -12.28
C PHE A 223 -5.35 -6.24 -13.00
N SER A 224 -6.23 -6.12 -14.00
CA SER A 224 -6.40 -4.87 -14.75
C SER A 224 -6.94 -3.74 -13.87
N ALA A 225 -7.92 -4.05 -13.02
CA ALA A 225 -8.55 -3.08 -12.12
C ALA A 225 -7.58 -2.60 -11.03
N VAL A 226 -6.82 -3.52 -10.43
CA VAL A 226 -5.84 -3.22 -9.38
C VAL A 226 -4.72 -2.35 -9.95
N TYR A 227 -4.18 -2.69 -11.11
CA TYR A 227 -3.13 -1.88 -11.73
C TYR A 227 -3.64 -0.50 -12.14
N ARG A 228 -4.88 -0.39 -12.65
CA ARG A 228 -5.50 0.90 -12.97
C ARG A 228 -5.64 1.78 -11.72
N LYS A 229 -6.04 1.21 -10.58
CA LYS A 229 -6.19 1.97 -9.31
C LYS A 229 -4.86 2.43 -8.74
N LEU A 230 -3.81 1.61 -8.83
CA LEU A 230 -2.50 1.94 -8.25
C LEU A 230 -1.66 2.84 -9.16
N ALA A 231 -1.65 2.57 -10.47
CA ALA A 231 -0.76 3.22 -11.42
C ALA A 231 -1.45 4.23 -12.35
N GLY A 232 -2.79 4.24 -12.42
CA GLY A 232 -3.55 5.11 -13.31
C GLY A 232 -3.36 4.81 -14.80
N LYS A 233 -2.94 3.58 -15.15
CA LYS A 233 -2.66 3.15 -16.53
C LYS A 233 -3.57 1.98 -16.89
N ASP A 234 -4.09 1.98 -18.11
CA ASP A 234 -4.91 0.90 -18.63
C ASP A 234 -4.04 -0.25 -19.15
N VAL A 235 -4.32 -1.44 -18.62
CA VAL A 235 -3.63 -2.69 -18.99
C VAL A 235 -4.67 -3.73 -19.41
N VAL A 236 -4.34 -4.47 -20.45
CA VAL A 236 -5.09 -5.64 -20.91
C VAL A 236 -4.12 -6.82 -20.89
N PHE A 237 -4.51 -7.89 -20.21
CA PHE A 237 -3.75 -9.13 -20.15
C PHE A 237 -4.30 -10.11 -21.18
N GLU A 238 -3.41 -10.67 -22.00
CA GLU A 238 -3.73 -11.62 -23.06
C GLU A 238 -2.76 -12.80 -22.99
N PHE A 239 -3.18 -13.98 -23.42
CA PHE A 239 -2.25 -15.08 -23.68
C PHE A 239 -1.83 -15.04 -25.15
N PRO A 240 -0.54 -15.24 -25.47
CA PRO A 240 -0.14 -15.40 -26.86
C PRO A 240 -0.85 -16.63 -27.41
N VAL A 241 -1.50 -16.49 -28.56
CA VAL A 241 -1.98 -17.64 -29.33
C VAL A 241 -0.73 -18.27 -29.91
N THR A 242 -0.35 -19.44 -29.43
CA THR A 242 0.70 -20.24 -30.07
C THR A 242 0.17 -20.59 -31.46
N GLU A 243 0.64 -19.90 -32.49
CA GLU A 243 0.54 -20.41 -33.86
C GLU A 243 1.42 -21.67 -33.88
N ALA A 244 0.75 -22.82 -33.94
CA ALA A 244 1.37 -24.13 -34.06
C ALA A 244 1.95 -24.32 -35.46
#